data_AF-A0A9P6XDU5-F1
#
_entry.id   AF-A0A9P6XDU5-F1
#
_cell.length_a   1.000
_cell.length_b   1.000
_cell.length_c   1.000
_cell.angle_alpha   90.00
_cell.angle_beta   90.00
_cell.angle_gamma   90.00
#
_symmetry.space_group_name_H-M   'P 1'
#
loop_
_entity.id
_entity.type
_entity.pdbx_description
1 polymer ?
#
loop_
_entity_poly.entity_id
_entity_poly.type
_entity_poly.pdbx_seq_one_letter_code
_entity_poly.pdbx_strand_id
1 'polypeptide(L)'
;MINTVELYGRTKVVDGHREPFGKLKDGVHATSLPPPLNTIHPDIWPVSLSRNDGPKLIVGTQVLNALVTASICLDQKLFPSVGAVTSNFNLTLSDSFATKIFVDMESVTAAKSIISDSTATQVLNTGMLSHQLRQIRTRFDLPSTYPLCRASGPLIKNHTCHSYNIFTLINCDRGHNPYAVLLDAIGNETLKNSTKAKLIKAVILSCIENATGKVKEVLESILALYDHSDNRLPIVLNVALNRELESLAKLLMPSIISWNASVAHHIKQVLEFFA
;
A
#
# COMPACT_ATOMS: atom_id res chain seq x y z
N MET A 1 9.21 -15.48 -6.96
CA MET A 1 7.74 -15.50 -6.75
C MET A 1 7.29 -14.16 -6.19
N ILE A 2 6.25 -13.58 -6.77
CA ILE A 2 5.59 -12.36 -6.27
C ILE A 2 4.44 -12.80 -5.36
N ASN A 3 4.45 -12.27 -4.15
CA ASN A 3 3.54 -12.66 -3.09
C ASN A 3 2.39 -11.65 -2.94
N THR A 4 2.71 -10.36 -2.97
CA THR A 4 1.72 -9.28 -2.81
C THR A 4 2.01 -8.17 -3.80
N VAL A 5 0.95 -7.63 -4.40
CA VAL A 5 1.02 -6.49 -5.32
C VAL A 5 0.02 -5.40 -4.93
N GLU A 6 0.37 -4.16 -5.26
CA GLU A 6 -0.46 -2.96 -5.12
C GLU A 6 -0.65 -2.28 -6.47
N LEU A 7 -1.90 -2.06 -6.88
CA LEU A 7 -2.21 -1.44 -8.17
C LEU A 7 -2.30 0.07 -8.07
N TYR A 8 -1.71 0.79 -9.02
CA TYR A 8 -1.80 2.24 -9.18
C TYR A 8 -2.25 2.63 -10.59
N GLY A 9 -3.09 3.66 -10.68
CA GLY A 9 -3.49 4.26 -11.95
C GLY A 9 -2.36 5.05 -12.61
N ARG A 10 -2.49 5.31 -13.92
CA ARG A 10 -1.47 6.04 -14.70
C ARG A 10 -1.68 7.55 -14.75
N THR A 11 -2.91 8.04 -14.57
CA THR A 11 -3.24 9.47 -14.71
C THR A 11 -3.66 10.09 -13.37
N LYS A 12 -3.42 11.39 -13.19
CA LYS A 12 -3.71 12.11 -11.93
C LYS A 12 -5.21 12.20 -11.68
N VAL A 13 -5.99 12.19 -12.74
CA VAL A 13 -7.46 12.17 -12.68
C VAL A 13 -7.94 10.84 -12.10
N VAL A 14 -7.28 9.73 -12.47
CA VAL A 14 -7.64 8.39 -11.99
C VAL A 14 -7.05 8.13 -10.60
N ASP A 15 -5.80 8.53 -10.37
CA ASP A 15 -5.06 8.17 -9.17
C ASP A 15 -4.11 9.29 -8.75
N GLY A 16 -4.35 9.84 -7.55
CA GLY A 16 -3.42 10.77 -6.93
C GLY A 16 -2.03 10.15 -6.74
N HIS A 17 -1.94 8.86 -6.43
CA HIS A 17 -0.69 8.17 -6.14
C HIS A 17 0.01 7.60 -7.38
N ARG A 18 -0.41 8.01 -8.58
CA ARG A 18 0.20 7.55 -9.83
C ARG A 18 1.72 7.73 -9.86
N GLU A 19 2.38 6.89 -10.64
CA GLU A 19 3.78 7.09 -11.01
C GLU A 19 3.92 8.41 -11.80
N PRO A 20 4.86 9.30 -11.43
CA PRO A 20 5.13 10.51 -12.20
C PRO A 20 5.83 10.17 -13.52
N PHE A 21 5.50 10.90 -14.58
CA PHE A 21 6.15 10.82 -15.88
C PHE A 21 6.47 12.22 -16.39
N GLY A 22 7.40 12.34 -17.34
CA GLY A 22 7.77 13.59 -17.99
C GLY A 22 9.23 14.00 -17.76
N LYS A 23 9.54 15.27 -18.03
CA LYS A 23 10.91 15.81 -18.00
C LYS A 23 11.38 16.13 -16.58
N LEU A 24 12.62 15.79 -16.30
CA LEU A 24 13.45 16.29 -15.20
C LEU A 24 14.35 17.41 -15.73
N LYS A 25 14.96 18.19 -14.83
CA LYS A 25 15.90 19.25 -15.19
C LYS A 25 17.02 18.74 -16.11
N ASP A 26 17.52 17.53 -15.83
CA ASP A 26 18.63 16.88 -16.55
C ASP A 26 18.25 15.52 -17.16
N GLY A 27 16.98 15.33 -17.56
CA GLY A 27 16.57 14.08 -18.21
C GLY A 27 15.06 13.84 -18.25
N VAL A 28 14.69 12.57 -18.23
CA VAL A 28 13.29 12.11 -18.18
C VAL A 28 13.13 11.21 -16.96
N HIS A 29 11.97 11.25 -16.32
CA HIS A 29 11.65 10.31 -15.25
C HIS A 29 11.75 8.87 -15.77
N ALA A 30 12.48 8.02 -15.06
CA ALA A 30 12.41 6.58 -15.26
C ALA A 30 11.01 6.09 -14.85
N THR A 31 10.30 5.47 -15.80
CA THR A 31 8.93 5.00 -15.63
C THR A 31 8.84 3.50 -15.85
N SER A 32 7.75 2.93 -15.37
CA SER A 32 7.33 1.56 -15.66
C SER A 32 6.43 1.47 -16.89
N LEU A 33 6.38 2.50 -17.74
CA LEU A 33 5.59 2.40 -18.98
C LEU A 33 6.23 1.38 -19.92
N PRO A 34 5.43 0.54 -20.58
CA PRO A 34 5.97 -0.38 -21.57
C PRO A 34 6.71 0.38 -22.68
N PRO A 35 7.95 -0.03 -23.02
CA PRO A 35 8.66 0.58 -24.13
C PRO A 35 7.96 0.26 -25.45
N PRO A 36 8.11 1.10 -26.49
CA PRO A 36 7.57 0.85 -27.83
C PRO A 36 8.43 -0.19 -28.56
N LEU A 37 8.62 -1.36 -27.96
CA LEU A 37 9.47 -2.45 -28.42
C LEU A 37 8.71 -3.76 -28.31
N ASN A 38 9.02 -4.72 -29.18
CA ASN A 38 8.44 -6.05 -29.10
C ASN A 38 9.01 -6.79 -27.88
N THR A 39 8.19 -6.94 -26.85
CA THR A 39 8.47 -7.71 -25.64
C THR A 39 7.80 -9.09 -25.72
N ILE A 40 8.22 -10.01 -24.85
CA ILE A 40 7.58 -11.34 -24.73
C ILE A 40 6.09 -11.21 -24.42
N HIS A 41 5.75 -10.22 -23.58
CA HIS A 41 4.39 -9.90 -23.16
C HIS A 41 4.03 -8.50 -23.66
N PRO A 42 3.25 -8.38 -24.75
CA PRO A 42 2.85 -7.08 -25.29
C PRO A 42 2.21 -6.20 -24.22
N ASP A 43 2.55 -4.91 -24.22
CA ASP A 43 2.02 -3.91 -23.27
C ASP A 43 2.27 -4.20 -21.78
N ILE A 44 3.20 -5.10 -21.47
CA ILE A 44 3.61 -5.44 -20.11
C ILE A 44 5.12 -5.26 -19.97
N TRP A 45 5.53 -4.59 -18.89
CA TRP A 45 6.92 -4.25 -18.64
C TRP A 45 7.29 -4.43 -17.17
N PRO A 46 7.89 -5.57 -16.80
CA PRO A 46 8.50 -5.73 -15.48
C PRO A 46 9.79 -4.93 -15.43
N VAL A 47 9.96 -4.07 -14.42
CA VAL A 47 11.14 -3.22 -14.28
C VAL A 47 11.44 -2.95 -12.81
N SER A 48 12.73 -2.81 -12.48
CA SER A 48 13.16 -2.29 -11.19
C SER A 48 13.47 -0.80 -11.31
N LEU A 49 12.71 0.03 -10.59
CA LEU A 49 12.92 1.48 -10.56
C LEU A 49 13.62 1.90 -9.27
N SER A 50 14.77 2.55 -9.41
CA SER A 50 15.47 3.18 -8.28
C SER A 50 14.69 4.42 -7.81
N ARG A 51 14.42 4.46 -6.51
CA ARG A 51 13.78 5.58 -5.81
C ARG A 51 14.58 5.91 -4.55
N ASN A 52 14.28 7.05 -3.93
CA ASN A 52 15.01 7.54 -2.74
C ASN A 52 14.98 6.55 -1.57
N ASP A 53 13.93 5.74 -1.48
CA ASP A 53 13.74 4.72 -0.45
C ASP A 53 14.29 3.34 -0.84
N GLY A 54 14.78 3.16 -2.07
CA GLY A 54 15.36 1.91 -2.56
C GLY A 54 14.80 1.46 -3.93
N PRO A 55 15.30 0.35 -4.46
CA PRO A 55 14.79 -0.24 -5.71
C PRO A 55 13.40 -0.85 -5.51
N LYS A 56 12.52 -0.61 -6.48
CA LYS A 56 11.14 -1.11 -6.49
C LYS A 56 10.85 -1.89 -7.75
N LEU A 57 10.48 -3.16 -7.61
CA LEU A 57 10.00 -4.00 -8.70
C LEU A 57 8.55 -3.63 -9.00
N ILE A 58 8.31 -3.28 -10.26
CA ILE A 58 7.01 -2.83 -10.74
C ILE A 58 6.71 -3.60 -12.03
N VAL A 59 5.50 -4.15 -12.14
CA VAL A 59 4.97 -4.65 -13.41
C VAL A 59 4.08 -3.58 -13.99
N GLY A 60 4.58 -2.87 -14.98
CA GLY A 60 3.86 -1.78 -15.61
C GLY A 60 3.06 -2.24 -16.83
N THR A 61 1.89 -1.62 -17.02
CA THR A 61 1.07 -1.75 -18.23
C THR A 61 0.72 -0.37 -18.79
N GLN A 62 0.02 -0.31 -19.92
CA GLN A 62 -0.44 0.97 -20.49
C GLN A 62 -1.43 1.72 -19.58
N VAL A 63 -2.23 1.01 -18.77
CA VAL A 63 -3.35 1.59 -18.02
C VAL A 63 -3.11 1.66 -16.51
N LEU A 64 -2.24 0.79 -15.99
CA LEU A 64 -1.90 0.72 -14.56
C LEU A 64 -0.44 0.32 -14.37
N ASN A 65 0.02 0.35 -13.13
CA ASN A 65 1.22 -0.36 -12.71
C ASN A 65 0.93 -1.14 -11.43
N ALA A 66 1.59 -2.28 -11.28
CA ALA A 66 1.52 -3.13 -10.10
C ALA A 66 2.87 -3.07 -9.37
N LEU A 67 2.90 -2.38 -8.23
CA LEU A 67 4.05 -2.37 -7.34
C LEU A 67 4.10 -3.69 -6.58
N VAL A 68 5.24 -4.37 -6.62
CA VAL A 68 5.46 -5.57 -5.82
C VAL A 68 5.81 -5.15 -4.39
N THR A 69 5.01 -5.60 -3.41
CA THR A 69 5.21 -5.27 -1.99
C THR A 69 5.49 -6.47 -1.11
N ALA A 70 5.42 -7.68 -1.66
CA ALA A 70 6.04 -8.85 -1.07
C ALA A 70 6.56 -9.77 -2.16
N SER A 71 7.77 -10.30 -2.00
CA SER A 71 8.37 -11.25 -2.94
C SER A 71 9.45 -12.13 -2.31
N ILE A 72 9.74 -13.25 -2.94
CA ILE A 72 10.77 -14.20 -2.52
C ILE A 72 11.45 -14.83 -3.75
N CYS A 73 12.76 -15.08 -3.66
CA CYS A 73 13.48 -15.88 -4.66
C CYS A 73 13.31 -17.36 -4.34
N LEU A 74 12.99 -18.17 -5.35
CA LEU A 74 12.77 -19.61 -5.18
C LEU A 74 14.05 -20.42 -5.46
N ASP A 75 14.92 -19.88 -6.30
CA ASP A 75 16.19 -20.44 -6.74
C ASP A 75 17.35 -20.15 -5.77
N GLN A 76 17.17 -19.16 -4.88
CA GLN A 76 18.18 -18.73 -3.92
C GLN A 76 17.57 -18.65 -2.52
N LYS A 77 18.35 -19.03 -1.51
CA LYS A 77 17.97 -18.95 -0.09
C LYS A 77 18.07 -17.50 0.44
N LEU A 78 17.44 -16.56 -0.26
CA LEU A 78 17.34 -15.16 0.16
C LEU A 78 16.15 -14.97 1.08
N PHE A 79 16.27 -14.00 1.98
CA PHE A 79 15.18 -13.62 2.86
C PHE A 79 14.08 -12.90 2.07
N PRO A 80 12.77 -13.14 2.33
CA PRO A 80 11.71 -12.46 1.60
C PRO A 80 11.82 -10.93 1.69
N SER A 81 11.54 -10.22 0.59
CA SER A 81 11.37 -8.76 0.61
C SER A 81 9.91 -8.45 0.95
N VAL A 82 9.68 -7.64 1.99
CA VAL A 82 8.34 -7.19 2.42
C VAL A 82 8.33 -5.68 2.61
N GLY A 83 7.32 -5.03 2.04
CA GLY A 83 7.22 -3.58 1.87
C GLY A 83 7.55 -3.14 0.44
N ALA A 84 7.52 -1.83 0.21
CA ALA A 84 7.68 -1.25 -1.14
C ALA A 84 9.09 -1.42 -1.76
N VAL A 85 10.09 -1.82 -0.97
CA VAL A 85 11.47 -2.03 -1.45
C VAL A 85 11.66 -3.51 -1.73
N THR A 86 12.07 -3.85 -2.95
CA THR A 86 12.27 -5.22 -3.39
C THR A 86 13.74 -5.44 -3.74
N SER A 87 14.56 -5.67 -2.72
CA SER A 87 16.01 -5.87 -2.89
C SER A 87 16.37 -7.15 -3.64
N ASN A 88 15.49 -8.15 -3.61
CA ASN A 88 15.76 -9.46 -4.19
C ASN A 88 15.60 -9.51 -5.72
N PHE A 89 14.90 -8.53 -6.29
CA PHE A 89 14.66 -8.42 -7.73
C PHE A 89 15.13 -7.06 -8.23
N ASN A 90 16.35 -7.03 -8.77
CA ASN A 90 16.92 -5.85 -9.40
C ASN A 90 17.13 -6.11 -10.89
N LEU A 91 16.08 -5.89 -11.68
CA LEU A 91 16.08 -6.15 -13.11
C LEU A 91 16.91 -5.11 -13.85
N THR A 92 17.89 -5.56 -14.63
CA THR A 92 18.49 -4.73 -15.69
C THR A 92 17.53 -4.58 -16.87
N LEU A 93 17.89 -3.75 -17.85
CA LEU A 93 17.13 -3.65 -19.09
C LEU A 93 17.02 -5.00 -19.80
N SER A 94 18.12 -5.75 -19.87
CA SER A 94 18.15 -7.09 -20.49
C SER A 94 17.24 -8.07 -19.74
N ASP A 95 17.27 -8.04 -18.40
CA ASP A 95 16.40 -8.91 -17.59
C ASP A 95 14.92 -8.56 -17.81
N SER A 96 14.59 -7.26 -17.89
CA SER A 96 13.24 -6.78 -18.14
C SER A 96 12.69 -7.30 -19.47
N PHE A 97 13.52 -7.35 -20.52
CA PHE A 97 13.15 -7.93 -21.82
C PHE A 97 12.98 -9.45 -21.78
N ALA A 98 13.85 -10.15 -21.06
CA ALA A 98 13.88 -11.62 -21.03
C ALA A 98 12.89 -12.22 -20.02
N THR A 99 12.35 -11.41 -19.10
CA THR A 99 11.50 -11.88 -18.01
C THR A 99 10.19 -12.45 -18.54
N LYS A 100 9.93 -13.71 -18.18
CA LYS A 100 8.64 -14.36 -18.40
C LYS A 100 7.79 -14.23 -17.14
N ILE A 101 6.57 -13.71 -17.29
CA ILE A 101 5.60 -13.62 -16.21
C ILE A 101 4.69 -14.84 -16.29
N PHE A 102 4.58 -15.54 -15.17
CA PHE A 102 3.66 -16.65 -14.98
C PHE A 102 2.60 -16.22 -13.97
N VAL A 103 1.35 -16.59 -14.23
CA VAL A 103 0.21 -16.29 -13.37
C VAL A 103 -0.36 -17.59 -12.83
N ASP A 104 -0.75 -17.56 -11.57
CA ASP A 104 -1.42 -18.68 -10.92
C ASP A 104 -2.83 -18.89 -11.51
N MET A 105 -3.13 -20.12 -11.92
CA MET A 105 -4.38 -20.44 -12.63
C MET A 105 -5.61 -20.30 -11.73
N GLU A 106 -5.49 -20.61 -10.43
CA GLU A 106 -6.57 -20.42 -9.47
C GLU A 106 -6.91 -18.93 -9.33
N SER A 107 -5.88 -18.09 -9.20
CA SER A 107 -6.02 -16.62 -9.14
C SER A 107 -6.64 -16.04 -10.41
N VAL A 108 -6.27 -16.54 -11.60
CA VAL A 108 -6.89 -16.15 -12.87
C VAL A 108 -8.37 -16.54 -12.91
N THR A 109 -8.70 -17.74 -12.44
CA THR A 109 -10.09 -18.24 -12.39
C THR A 109 -10.95 -17.39 -11.44
N ALA A 110 -10.43 -17.09 -10.25
CA ALA A 110 -11.07 -16.21 -9.29
C ALA A 110 -11.29 -14.79 -9.86
N ALA A 111 -10.27 -14.22 -10.52
CA ALA A 111 -10.39 -12.91 -11.17
C ALA A 111 -11.47 -12.90 -12.27
N LYS A 112 -11.56 -13.95 -13.09
CA LYS A 112 -12.60 -14.07 -14.12
C LYS A 112 -14.02 -14.15 -13.53
N SER A 113 -14.17 -14.85 -12.40
CA SER A 113 -15.43 -14.91 -11.67
C SER A 113 -15.87 -13.51 -11.22
N ILE A 114 -14.95 -12.74 -10.62
CA ILE A 114 -15.21 -11.35 -10.20
C ILE A 114 -15.60 -10.46 -11.39
N ILE A 115 -14.87 -10.55 -12.50
CA ILE A 115 -15.16 -9.75 -13.71
C ILE A 115 -16.55 -10.08 -14.28
N SER A 116 -16.98 -11.33 -14.14
CA SER A 116 -18.28 -11.79 -14.64
C SER A 116 -19.44 -11.38 -13.73
N ASP A 117 -19.17 -11.00 -12.49
CA ASP A 117 -20.14 -10.53 -11.52
C ASP A 117 -20.20 -8.99 -11.48
N SER A 118 -21.21 -8.43 -12.14
CA SER A 118 -21.46 -6.98 -12.16
C SER A 118 -21.74 -6.35 -10.77
N THR A 119 -22.01 -7.18 -9.75
CA THR A 119 -22.27 -6.73 -8.38
C THR A 119 -21.02 -6.79 -7.49
N ALA A 120 -19.91 -7.35 -7.99
CA ALA A 120 -18.69 -7.49 -7.23
C ALA A 120 -18.07 -6.11 -6.94
N THR A 121 -17.96 -5.77 -5.65
CA THR A 121 -17.39 -4.51 -5.17
C THR A 121 -15.99 -4.67 -4.58
N GLN A 122 -15.49 -5.90 -4.43
CA GLN A 122 -14.21 -6.21 -3.78
C GLN A 122 -13.61 -7.52 -4.28
N VAL A 123 -12.27 -7.61 -4.22
CA VAL A 123 -11.51 -8.78 -4.72
C VAL A 123 -11.60 -9.97 -3.75
N LEU A 124 -11.69 -9.70 -2.45
CA LEU A 124 -11.71 -10.72 -1.40
C LEU A 124 -12.58 -10.24 -0.22
N ASN A 125 -13.61 -11.01 0.14
CA ASN A 125 -14.44 -10.76 1.32
C ASN A 125 -13.90 -11.53 2.54
N THR A 126 -12.68 -11.23 2.97
CA THR A 126 -12.03 -11.91 4.11
C THR A 126 -12.23 -11.20 5.44
N GLY A 127 -13.03 -10.13 5.49
CA GLY A 127 -13.13 -9.24 6.66
C GLY A 127 -11.87 -8.40 6.92
N MET A 128 -10.82 -8.54 6.09
CA MET A 128 -9.52 -7.87 6.25
C MET A 128 -9.33 -6.69 5.28
N LEU A 129 -10.34 -5.82 5.15
CA LEU A 129 -10.35 -4.77 4.13
C LEU A 129 -9.18 -3.79 4.28
N SER A 130 -8.77 -3.46 5.50
CA SER A 130 -7.63 -2.56 5.76
C SER A 130 -6.30 -3.11 5.22
N HIS A 131 -6.14 -4.44 5.11
CA HIS A 131 -4.97 -5.04 4.48
C HIS A 131 -4.96 -4.88 2.96
N GLN A 132 -6.11 -4.62 2.33
CA GLN A 132 -6.22 -4.34 0.90
C GLN A 132 -5.98 -2.85 0.57
N LEU A 133 -5.83 -1.99 1.58
CA LEU A 133 -5.40 -0.59 1.40
C LEU A 133 -3.90 -0.50 1.08
N ARG A 134 -3.54 0.50 0.27
CA ARG A 134 -2.16 0.74 -0.18
C ARG A 134 -1.21 1.14 0.94
N GLN A 135 0.09 0.98 0.70
CA GLN A 135 1.20 1.41 1.55
C GLN A 135 1.52 2.89 1.36
N ILE A 136 0.52 3.75 1.52
CA ILE A 136 0.65 5.19 1.30
C ILE A 136 0.96 5.94 2.59
N ARG A 137 1.46 7.18 2.44
CA ARG A 137 1.91 8.05 3.54
C ARG A 137 1.47 9.50 3.36
N THR A 138 0.69 9.78 2.33
CA THR A 138 0.35 11.13 1.87
C THR A 138 -1.03 11.16 1.25
N ARG A 139 -1.54 12.37 0.99
CA ARG A 139 -2.78 12.62 0.24
C ARG A 139 -4.03 11.93 0.81
N PHE A 140 -4.11 11.89 2.13
CA PHE A 140 -5.27 11.40 2.88
C PHE A 140 -6.56 12.16 2.56
N ASP A 141 -6.44 13.38 2.04
CA ASP A 141 -7.55 14.17 1.53
C ASP A 141 -8.13 13.65 0.19
N LEU A 142 -7.44 12.77 -0.53
CA LEU A 142 -7.93 12.31 -1.84
C LEU A 142 -8.77 11.04 -1.72
N PRO A 143 -9.92 10.93 -2.43
CA PRO A 143 -10.67 9.67 -2.51
C PRO A 143 -9.85 8.49 -3.03
N SER A 144 -8.92 8.73 -3.96
CA SER A 144 -8.06 7.72 -4.58
C SER A 144 -7.03 7.08 -3.64
N THR A 145 -6.99 7.50 -2.37
CA THR A 145 -6.15 6.97 -1.29
C THR A 145 -6.69 5.67 -0.70
N TYR A 146 -8.02 5.52 -0.69
CA TYR A 146 -8.73 4.44 -0.01
C TYR A 146 -9.27 3.28 -0.89
N PRO A 147 -9.01 3.18 -2.22
CA PRO A 147 -9.39 1.98 -2.96
C PRO A 147 -8.72 0.71 -2.43
N LEU A 148 -9.49 -0.38 -2.38
CA LEU A 148 -9.02 -1.72 -2.04
C LEU A 148 -8.34 -2.36 -3.26
N CYS A 149 -7.02 -2.19 -3.35
CA CYS A 149 -6.25 -2.53 -4.56
C CYS A 149 -4.92 -3.24 -4.27
N ARG A 150 -4.71 -3.67 -3.03
CA ARG A 150 -3.67 -4.62 -2.67
C ARG A 150 -4.24 -6.04 -2.65
N ALA A 151 -3.52 -6.97 -3.25
CA ALA A 151 -3.87 -8.39 -3.22
C ALA A 151 -2.64 -9.26 -2.94
N SER A 152 -2.86 -10.33 -2.17
CA SER A 152 -1.85 -11.34 -1.84
C SER A 152 -2.20 -12.68 -2.49
N GLY A 153 -1.18 -13.44 -2.89
CA GLY A 153 -1.31 -14.74 -3.51
C GLY A 153 -1.80 -15.84 -2.55
N PRO A 154 -2.19 -17.01 -3.08
CA PRO A 154 -2.85 -18.06 -2.30
C PRO A 154 -2.02 -18.64 -1.16
N LEU A 155 -0.69 -18.68 -1.31
CA LEU A 155 0.22 -19.24 -0.31
C LEU A 155 0.39 -18.37 0.93
N ILE A 156 0.03 -17.09 0.85
CA ILE A 156 0.23 -16.10 1.93
C ILE A 156 -1.06 -15.35 2.27
N LYS A 157 -2.21 -16.02 2.14
CA LYS A 157 -3.54 -15.49 2.50
C LYS A 157 -3.70 -15.19 4.00
N ASN A 158 -2.84 -15.78 4.84
CA ASN A 158 -2.89 -15.57 6.29
C ASN A 158 -2.46 -14.14 6.64
N HIS A 159 -3.20 -13.49 7.54
CA HIS A 159 -2.91 -12.16 8.06
C HIS A 159 -1.48 -11.99 8.58
N THR A 160 -0.89 -13.05 9.14
CA THR A 160 0.50 -13.04 9.63
C THR A 160 1.54 -12.86 8.51
N CYS A 161 1.17 -13.15 7.27
CA CYS A 161 2.00 -13.01 6.08
C CYS A 161 1.70 -11.73 5.28
N HIS A 162 0.72 -10.94 5.72
CA HIS A 162 0.40 -9.68 5.07
C HIS A 162 1.32 -8.57 5.57
N SER A 163 1.89 -7.80 4.64
CA SER A 163 2.66 -6.62 4.99
C SER A 163 1.79 -5.61 5.75
N TYR A 164 2.33 -5.07 6.83
CA TYR A 164 1.74 -3.95 7.54
C TYR A 164 1.81 -2.67 6.71
N ASN A 165 0.75 -1.88 6.82
CA ASN A 165 0.67 -0.51 6.35
C ASN A 165 0.21 0.37 7.53
N ILE A 166 0.05 1.66 7.27
CA ILE A 166 -0.38 2.64 8.29
C ILE A 166 -1.79 2.36 8.85
N PHE A 167 -2.66 1.66 8.11
CA PHE A 167 -4.04 1.32 8.48
C PHE A 167 -4.15 -0.03 9.19
N THR A 168 -3.11 -0.87 9.17
CA THR A 168 -3.15 -2.22 9.75
C THR A 168 -2.23 -2.38 10.95
N LEU A 169 -1.41 -1.38 11.28
CA LEU A 169 -0.46 -1.44 12.39
C LEU A 169 -1.16 -1.63 13.75
N ILE A 170 -2.44 -1.27 13.84
CA ILE A 170 -3.26 -1.53 15.04
C ILE A 170 -3.36 -3.02 15.39
N ASN A 171 -3.22 -3.91 14.41
CA ASN A 171 -3.33 -5.36 14.58
C ASN A 171 -2.05 -6.00 15.16
N CYS A 172 -1.04 -5.22 15.51
CA CYS A 172 0.16 -5.74 16.15
C CYS A 172 -0.05 -5.87 17.68
N ASP A 173 0.06 -7.10 18.21
CA ASP A 173 -0.24 -7.48 19.63
C ASP A 173 0.53 -6.71 20.73
N ARG A 174 1.48 -5.83 20.39
CA ARG A 174 2.38 -5.16 21.35
C ARG A 174 2.31 -3.64 21.31
N GLY A 175 1.10 -3.08 21.42
CA GLY A 175 0.97 -1.70 21.89
C GLY A 175 -0.32 -1.01 21.47
N HIS A 176 -1.00 -0.40 22.44
CA HIS A 176 -1.96 0.67 22.18
C HIS A 176 -1.20 1.85 21.60
N ASN A 177 -1.02 1.84 20.29
CA ASN A 177 -0.39 2.91 19.57
C ASN A 177 -1.48 3.92 19.19
N PRO A 178 -1.57 5.09 19.87
CA PRO A 178 -2.70 6.00 19.70
C PRO A 178 -2.82 6.51 18.25
N TYR A 179 -1.71 6.70 17.55
CA TYR A 179 -1.76 7.15 16.16
C TYR A 179 -2.06 6.00 15.18
N ALA A 180 -1.79 4.74 15.53
CA ALA A 180 -2.30 3.59 14.79
C ALA A 180 -3.83 3.45 14.93
N VAL A 181 -4.38 3.70 16.14
CA VAL A 181 -5.84 3.74 16.39
C VAL A 181 -6.49 4.81 15.51
N LEU A 182 -5.91 6.01 15.46
CA LEU A 182 -6.41 7.09 14.62
C LEU A 182 -6.45 6.71 13.13
N LEU A 183 -5.36 6.16 12.60
CA LEU A 183 -5.29 5.81 11.19
C LEU A 183 -6.19 4.64 10.82
N ASP A 184 -6.31 3.64 11.69
CA ASP A 184 -7.31 2.59 11.53
C ASP A 184 -8.74 3.17 11.52
N ALA A 185 -9.08 4.06 12.45
CA ALA A 185 -10.38 4.73 12.47
C ALA A 185 -10.66 5.51 11.18
N ILE A 186 -9.66 6.23 10.67
CA ILE A 186 -9.76 6.95 9.38
C ILE A 186 -9.97 5.98 8.21
N GLY A 187 -9.18 4.90 8.15
CA GLY A 187 -9.32 3.87 7.12
C GLY A 187 -10.70 3.23 7.14
N ASN A 188 -11.18 2.83 8.32
CA ASN A 188 -12.48 2.21 8.48
C ASN A 188 -13.64 3.17 8.15
N GLU A 189 -13.54 4.43 8.56
CA GLU A 189 -14.56 5.44 8.29
C GLU A 189 -14.63 5.79 6.80
N THR A 190 -13.49 5.87 6.12
CA THR A 190 -13.41 6.12 4.66
C THR A 190 -13.89 4.93 3.84
N LEU A 191 -13.64 3.70 4.29
CA LEU A 191 -14.18 2.50 3.64
C LEU A 191 -15.71 2.41 3.78
N LYS A 192 -16.27 2.80 4.94
CA LYS A 192 -17.71 2.76 5.19
C LYS A 192 -18.48 3.91 4.53
N ASN A 193 -17.95 5.13 4.63
CA ASN A 193 -18.67 6.35 4.29
C ASN A 193 -18.09 7.10 3.07
N SER A 194 -17.02 6.58 2.46
CA SER A 194 -16.39 7.14 1.26
C SER A 194 -16.10 8.64 1.41
N THR A 195 -16.53 9.47 0.46
CA THR A 195 -16.32 10.93 0.47
C THR A 195 -17.06 11.65 1.61
N LYS A 196 -18.01 10.98 2.28
CA LYS A 196 -18.75 11.52 3.44
C LYS A 196 -18.12 11.16 4.78
N ALA A 197 -16.98 10.48 4.77
CA ALA A 197 -16.24 10.05 5.95
C ALA A 197 -15.88 11.23 6.85
N LYS A 198 -16.21 11.10 8.14
CA LYS A 198 -15.90 12.12 9.14
C LYS A 198 -15.21 11.52 10.35
N LEU A 199 -14.08 12.10 10.73
CA LEU A 199 -13.35 11.75 11.94
C LEU A 199 -14.09 12.29 13.17
N ILE A 200 -14.30 11.44 14.17
CA ILE A 200 -14.99 11.79 15.41
C ILE A 200 -13.98 12.34 16.42
N LYS A 201 -14.30 13.50 17.02
CA LYS A 201 -13.45 14.20 18.00
C LYS A 201 -13.04 13.32 19.19
N ALA A 202 -13.94 12.46 19.67
CA ALA A 202 -13.68 11.53 20.76
C ALA A 202 -12.51 10.56 20.48
N VAL A 203 -12.33 10.14 19.23
CA VAL A 203 -11.18 9.29 18.84
C VAL A 203 -9.87 10.05 19.06
N ILE A 204 -9.81 11.31 18.64
CA ILE A 204 -8.62 12.16 18.82
C ILE A 204 -8.32 12.40 20.29
N LEU A 205 -9.33 12.72 21.09
CA LEU A 205 -9.15 12.94 22.53
C LEU A 205 -8.56 11.70 23.22
N SER A 206 -9.11 10.51 22.95
CA SER A 206 -8.58 9.24 23.48
C SER A 206 -7.16 8.96 22.99
N CYS A 207 -6.82 9.32 21.76
CA CYS A 207 -5.46 9.20 21.24
C CYS A 207 -4.48 10.15 21.96
N ILE A 208 -4.89 11.39 22.26
CA ILE A 208 -4.07 12.38 22.95
C ILE A 208 -3.74 11.94 24.38
N GLU A 209 -4.70 11.36 25.09
CA GLU A 209 -4.52 10.85 26.46
C GLU A 209 -3.38 9.81 26.56
N ASN A 210 -3.20 9.03 25.50
CA ASN A 210 -2.22 7.93 25.44
C ASN A 210 -0.95 8.30 24.64
N ALA A 211 -0.86 9.52 24.10
CA ALA A 211 0.26 9.96 23.28
C ALA A 211 1.26 10.81 24.06
N THR A 212 2.52 10.78 23.63
CA THR A 212 3.60 11.59 24.19
C THR A 212 4.46 12.21 23.08
N GLY A 213 5.23 13.23 23.45
CA GLY A 213 6.19 13.90 22.55
C GLY A 213 5.57 14.39 21.25
N LYS A 214 6.29 14.20 20.14
CA LYS A 214 5.90 14.76 18.83
C LYS A 214 4.57 14.24 18.32
N VAL A 215 4.21 13.01 18.67
CA VAL A 215 2.92 12.42 18.31
C VAL A 215 1.78 13.21 18.96
N LYS A 216 1.91 13.51 20.26
CA LYS A 216 0.89 14.26 21.00
C LYS A 216 0.69 15.65 20.41
N GLU A 217 1.79 16.36 20.10
CA GLU A 217 1.73 17.68 19.45
C GLU A 217 0.93 17.65 18.14
N VAL A 218 1.15 16.63 17.30
CA VAL A 218 0.41 16.53 16.03
C VAL A 218 -1.07 16.20 16.27
N LEU A 219 -1.39 15.35 17.25
CA LEU A 219 -2.78 15.05 17.61
C LEU A 219 -3.51 16.27 18.17
N GLU A 220 -2.83 17.11 18.97
CA GLU A 220 -3.35 18.39 19.46
C GLU A 220 -3.59 19.38 18.31
N SER A 221 -2.69 19.44 17.32
CA SER A 221 -2.91 20.21 16.09
C SER A 221 -4.14 19.74 15.33
N ILE A 222 -4.37 18.42 15.24
CA ILE A 222 -5.60 17.87 14.63
C ILE A 222 -6.83 18.24 15.44
N LEU A 223 -6.77 18.20 16.78
CA LEU A 223 -7.87 18.60 17.65
C LEU A 223 -8.27 20.06 17.43
N ALA A 224 -7.29 20.94 17.18
CA ALA A 224 -7.51 22.36 16.90
C ALA A 224 -8.19 22.61 15.53
N LEU A 225 -8.26 21.63 14.64
CA LEU A 225 -8.98 21.74 13.36
C LEU A 225 -10.50 21.60 13.51
N TYR A 226 -10.99 21.16 14.66
CA TYR A 226 -12.44 21.04 14.91
C TYR A 226 -13.03 22.40 15.22
N ASP A 227 -14.14 22.72 14.55
CA ASP A 227 -14.98 23.84 14.93
C ASP A 227 -15.50 23.66 16.36
N HIS A 228 -15.64 24.75 17.13
CA HIS A 228 -16.05 24.68 18.53
C HIS A 228 -17.41 23.98 18.75
N SER A 229 -18.28 23.99 17.74
CA SER A 229 -19.62 23.40 17.78
C SER A 229 -19.75 22.04 17.10
N ASP A 230 -18.76 21.59 16.32
CA ASP A 230 -18.81 20.30 15.61
C ASP A 230 -17.84 19.28 16.23
N ASN A 231 -18.35 18.07 16.46
CA ASN A 231 -17.58 16.94 16.94
C ASN A 231 -17.10 16.03 15.80
N ARG A 232 -17.28 16.45 14.55
CA ARG A 232 -16.95 15.69 13.36
C ARG A 232 -16.13 16.52 12.38
N LEU A 233 -14.98 15.99 11.97
CA LEU A 233 -14.09 16.63 11.01
C LEU A 233 -14.11 15.86 9.68
N PRO A 234 -14.40 16.48 8.53
CA PRO A 234 -14.30 15.81 7.23
C PRO A 234 -12.89 15.24 7.00
N ILE A 235 -12.80 13.99 6.53
CA ILE A 235 -11.52 13.34 6.23
C ILE A 235 -11.08 13.68 4.80
N VAL A 236 -11.95 13.37 3.83
CA VAL A 236 -11.69 13.58 2.41
C VAL A 236 -11.88 15.06 2.05
N LEU A 237 -11.08 15.57 1.13
CA LEU A 237 -10.95 16.97 0.72
C LEU A 237 -10.46 17.93 1.82
N ASN A 238 -10.01 17.40 2.97
CA ASN A 238 -9.49 18.19 4.07
C ASN A 238 -7.96 18.29 4.01
N VAL A 239 -7.46 19.31 3.30
CA VAL A 239 -6.03 19.56 3.12
C VAL A 239 -5.31 19.86 4.44
N ALA A 240 -5.97 20.51 5.40
CA ALA A 240 -5.39 20.82 6.70
C ALA A 240 -5.14 19.54 7.51
N LEU A 241 -6.15 18.67 7.60
CA LEU A 241 -6.01 17.36 8.22
C LEU A 241 -4.95 16.50 7.51
N ASN A 242 -4.92 16.51 6.18
CA ASN A 242 -3.91 15.76 5.42
C ASN A 242 -2.47 16.12 5.83
N ARG A 243 -2.16 17.40 6.05
CA ARG A 243 -0.81 17.83 6.45
C ARG A 243 -0.37 17.21 7.77
N GLU A 244 -1.28 17.16 8.74
CA GLU A 244 -1.02 16.54 10.04
C GLU A 244 -0.90 15.02 9.93
N LEU A 245 -1.77 14.38 9.14
CA LEU A 245 -1.70 12.94 8.90
C LEU A 245 -0.41 12.52 8.17
N GLU A 246 0.10 13.35 7.25
CA GLU A 246 1.41 13.16 6.62
C GLU A 246 2.56 13.22 7.61
N SER A 247 2.45 14.09 8.62
CA SER A 247 3.41 14.18 9.72
C SER A 247 3.38 12.89 10.56
N LEU A 248 2.19 12.43 10.97
CA LEU A 248 2.03 11.17 11.70
C LEU A 248 2.56 9.97 10.92
N ALA A 249 2.22 9.86 9.63
CA ALA A 249 2.64 8.76 8.77
C ALA A 249 4.17 8.63 8.67
N LYS A 250 4.91 9.73 8.77
CA LYS A 250 6.39 9.71 8.83
C LYS A 250 6.89 9.15 10.16
N LEU A 251 6.26 9.52 11.28
CA LEU A 251 6.61 9.04 12.62
C LEU A 251 6.36 7.52 12.78
N LEU A 252 5.35 6.98 12.09
CA LEU A 252 5.00 5.55 12.06
C LEU A 252 6.01 4.66 11.36
N MET A 253 6.83 5.23 10.48
CA MET A 253 7.56 4.43 9.50
C MET A 253 8.54 3.43 10.10
N PRO A 254 9.32 3.78 11.13
CA PRO A 254 10.23 2.81 11.75
C PRO A 254 9.50 1.58 12.31
N SER A 255 8.32 1.77 12.91
CA SER A 255 7.51 0.67 13.43
C SER A 255 7.01 -0.25 12.32
N ILE A 256 6.53 0.31 11.21
CA ILE A 256 6.06 -0.48 10.05
C ILE A 256 7.21 -1.29 9.45
N ILE A 257 8.40 -0.69 9.30
CA ILE A 257 9.59 -1.39 8.79
C ILE A 257 9.96 -2.56 9.71
N SER A 258 9.99 -2.32 11.02
CA SER A 258 10.30 -3.34 12.02
C SER A 258 9.32 -4.53 11.95
N TRP A 259 8.02 -4.25 11.94
CA TRP A 259 7.00 -5.31 11.86
C TRP A 259 7.00 -6.07 10.53
N ASN A 260 7.27 -5.38 9.42
CA ASN A 260 7.41 -6.04 8.13
C ASN A 260 8.62 -6.97 8.05
N ALA A 261 9.69 -6.72 8.81
CA ALA A 261 10.78 -7.68 8.96
C ALA A 261 10.30 -8.97 9.66
N SER A 262 9.42 -8.87 10.65
CA SER A 262 8.77 -10.04 11.26
C SER A 262 7.84 -10.78 10.29
N VAL A 263 7.09 -10.08 9.45
CA VAL A 263 6.27 -10.70 8.40
C VAL A 263 7.13 -11.50 7.42
N ALA A 264 8.29 -10.97 7.03
CA ALA A 264 9.22 -11.67 6.17
C ALA A 264 9.73 -13.00 6.80
N HIS A 265 9.93 -13.05 8.12
CA HIS A 265 10.21 -14.31 8.82
C HIS A 265 9.07 -15.33 8.68
N HIS A 266 7.81 -14.90 8.86
CA HIS A 266 6.66 -15.78 8.74
C HIS A 266 6.48 -16.31 7.32
N ILE A 267 6.61 -15.44 6.31
CA ILE A 267 6.57 -15.85 4.89
C ILE A 267 7.63 -16.92 4.62
N LYS A 268 8.85 -16.73 5.13
CA LYS A 268 9.92 -17.70 4.97
C LYS A 268 9.54 -19.05 5.58
N GLN A 269 9.06 -19.08 6.82
CA GLN A 269 8.65 -20.30 7.51
C GLN A 269 7.53 -21.04 6.79
N VAL A 270 6.50 -20.32 6.33
CA VAL A 270 5.38 -20.91 5.59
C VAL A 270 5.86 -21.56 4.31
N LEU A 271 6.78 -20.92 3.58
CA LEU A 271 7.27 -21.45 2.31
C LEU A 271 8.31 -22.57 2.48
N GLU A 272 9.11 -22.54 3.55
CA GLU A 272 9.99 -23.66 3.92
C GLU A 272 9.21 -24.94 4.28
N PHE A 273 7.96 -24.82 4.74
CA PHE A 273 7.09 -25.98 4.95
C PHE A 273 6.65 -26.67 3.65
N PHE A 274 6.60 -25.93 2.53
CA PHE A 274 6.18 -26.45 1.22
C PHE A 274 7.33 -26.89 0.31
N ALA A 275 8.58 -26.71 0.75
CA ALA A 275 9.81 -27.02 0.00
C ALA A 275 10.43 -28.35 0.45
#